data_AF-A0A2G1Z096-F1
#
_entry.id   AF-A0A2G1Z096-F1
#
_cell.length_a   1.000
_cell.length_b   1.000
_cell.length_c   1.000
_cell.angle_alpha   90.00
_cell.angle_beta   90.00
_cell.angle_gamma   90.00
#
_symmetry.space_group_name_H-M   'P 1'
#
loop_
_entity.id
_entity.type
_entity.pdbx_description
1 polymer ?
#
loop_
_entity_poly.entity_id
_entity_poly.type
_entity_poly.pdbx_seq_one_letter_code
_entity_poly.pdbx_strand_id
1 'polypeptide(L)' 'MLDQENAAWQLTKKDKSLTYQNDNGNLAISKGVLAEFNKLTMGDDVVWSRSGRHWRFREKYDKLGRMQD' A
#
# COMPACT_ATOMS: atom_id res chain seq x y z
N MET A 1 -2.60 8.63 -7.51
CA MET A 1 -2.65 7.94 -6.20
C MET A 1 -3.12 6.51 -6.41
N LEU A 2 -2.62 5.57 -5.60
CA LEU A 2 -3.03 4.17 -5.61
C LEU A 2 -3.82 3.89 -4.33
N ASP A 3 -5.13 3.81 -4.45
CA ASP A 3 -6.02 3.47 -3.34
C ASP A 3 -5.80 2.03 -2.86
N GLN A 4 -5.65 1.84 -1.54
CA GLN A 4 -5.29 0.55 -0.97
C GLN A 4 -6.41 -0.48 -1.08
N GLU A 5 -7.65 -0.05 -0.94
CA GLU A 5 -8.82 -0.92 -0.97
C GLU A 5 -9.05 -1.46 -2.38
N ASN A 6 -9.01 -0.57 -3.39
CA ASN A 6 -9.08 -0.96 -4.79
C ASN A 6 -7.90 -1.85 -5.17
N ALA A 7 -6.67 -1.54 -4.74
CA ALA A 7 -5.51 -2.39 -4.99
C ALA A 7 -5.70 -3.82 -4.42
N ALA A 8 -6.18 -3.93 -3.18
CA ALA A 8 -6.49 -5.22 -2.58
C ALA A 8 -7.56 -5.99 -3.36
N TRP A 9 -8.61 -5.30 -3.83
CA TRP A 9 -9.67 -5.91 -4.64
C TRP A 9 -9.15 -6.45 -5.99
N GLN A 10 -8.33 -5.66 -6.69
CA GLN A 10 -7.74 -6.07 -7.98
C GLN A 10 -6.79 -7.26 -7.80
N LEU A 11 -5.97 -7.27 -6.74
CA LEU A 11 -5.11 -8.40 -6.42
C LEU A 11 -5.91 -9.66 -6.13
N THR A 12 -6.98 -9.56 -5.34
CA THR A 12 -7.85 -10.70 -5.00
C THR A 12 -8.54 -11.29 -6.23
N LYS A 13 -8.97 -10.44 -7.18
CA LYS A 13 -9.53 -10.88 -8.46
C LYS A 13 -8.53 -11.66 -9.30
N LYS A 14 -7.25 -11.32 -9.20
CA LYS A 14 -6.17 -11.97 -9.95
C LYS A 14 -5.75 -13.29 -9.30
N ASP A 15 -5.52 -13.27 -7.99
CA ASP A 15 -5.22 -14.45 -7.19
C ASP A 15 -5.52 -14.15 -5.71
N LYS A 16 -6.34 -14.99 -5.08
CA LYS A 16 -6.72 -14.87 -3.67
C LYS A 16 -5.53 -14.99 -2.71
N SER A 17 -4.42 -15.63 -3.12
CA SER A 17 -3.21 -15.74 -2.29
C SER A 17 -2.49 -14.41 -2.08
N LEU A 18 -2.76 -13.42 -2.93
CA LEU A 18 -2.12 -12.09 -2.89
C LEU A 18 -2.71 -11.19 -1.80
N THR A 19 -3.81 -11.60 -1.19
CA THR A 19 -4.52 -10.87 -0.13
C THR A 19 -4.87 -11.80 1.02
N TYR A 20 -5.32 -11.22 2.14
CA TYR A 20 -5.84 -11.94 3.29
C TYR A 20 -6.90 -11.12 4.01
N GLN A 21 -7.75 -11.75 4.81
CA GLN A 21 -8.57 -11.03 5.78
C GLN A 21 -7.74 -10.80 7.04
N ASN A 22 -7.60 -9.54 7.46
CA ASN A 22 -6.95 -9.22 8.73
C ASN A 22 -7.89 -9.46 9.92
N ASP A 23 -7.36 -9.31 11.13
CA ASP A 23 -8.10 -9.56 12.38
C ASP A 23 -9.37 -8.69 12.54
N ASN A 24 -9.46 -7.58 11.79
CA ASN A 24 -10.62 -6.69 11.76
C ASN A 24 -11.65 -7.09 10.68
N GLY A 25 -11.45 -8.21 9.97
CA GLY A 25 -12.31 -8.66 8.88
C GLY A 25 -12.12 -7.91 7.56
N ASN A 26 -11.11 -7.04 7.46
CA ASN A 26 -10.85 -6.25 6.24
C ASN A 26 -9.97 -7.02 5.26
N LEU A 27 -10.24 -6.84 3.96
CA LEU A 27 -9.39 -7.34 2.90
C LEU A 27 -8.07 -6.54 2.85
N ALA A 28 -6.96 -7.20 3.07
CA ALA A 28 -5.63 -6.62 3.14
C ALA A 28 -4.67 -7.23 2.11
N ILE A 29 -3.69 -6.44 1.66
CA ILE A 29 -2.65 -6.89 0.73
C ILE A 29 -1.64 -7.75 1.50
N SER A 30 -1.29 -8.92 0.95
CA SER A 30 -0.32 -9.83 1.58
C SER A 30 1.04 -9.17 1.81
N LYS A 31 1.73 -9.59 2.87
CA LYS A 31 3.05 -9.06 3.24
C LYS A 31 4.10 -9.24 2.14
N GLY A 32 4.04 -10.34 1.38
CA GLY A 32 4.94 -10.60 0.25
C GLY A 32 4.78 -9.59 -0.87
N VAL A 33 3.54 -9.27 -1.25
CA VAL A 33 3.26 -8.24 -2.26
C VAL A 33 3.74 -6.86 -1.80
N LEU A 34 3.49 -6.50 -0.54
CA LEU A 34 3.98 -5.22 0.01
C LEU A 34 5.52 -5.16 0.06
N ALA A 35 6.20 -6.28 0.35
CA ALA A 35 7.65 -6.35 0.34
C ALA A 35 8.23 -6.11 -1.07
N GLU A 36 7.68 -6.76 -2.09
CA GLU A 36 8.10 -6.55 -3.47
C GLU A 36 7.75 -5.13 -3.96
N PHE A 37 6.57 -4.62 -3.64
CA PHE A 37 6.20 -3.23 -3.92
C PHE A 37 7.16 -2.23 -3.29
N ASN A 38 7.57 -2.46 -2.05
CA ASN A 38 8.54 -1.61 -1.36
C ASN A 38 9.92 -1.65 -2.04
N LYS A 39 10.38 -2.83 -2.50
CA LYS A 39 11.64 -2.96 -3.26
C LYS A 39 11.60 -2.15 -4.57
N LEU A 40 10.49 -2.24 -5.32
CA LEU A 40 10.31 -1.52 -6.58
C LEU A 40 10.19 0.00 -6.41
N THR A 41 9.82 0.45 -5.21
CA THR A 41 9.62 1.87 -4.88
C THR A 41 10.63 2.38 -3.86
N MET A 42 11.82 1.77 -3.80
CA MET A 42 12.87 2.06 -2.81
C MET A 42 13.42 3.50 -2.84
N GLY A 43 13.15 4.28 -3.89
CA GLY A 43 13.67 5.64 -4.05
C GLY A 43 13.04 6.72 -3.17
N ASP A 44 12.31 6.36 -2.10
CA ASP A 44 11.51 7.27 -1.27
C ASP A 44 10.45 8.10 -2.02
N ASP A 45 10.37 8.01 -3.34
CA ASP A 45 9.42 8.74 -4.18
C ASP A 45 7.97 8.39 -3.90
N VAL A 46 7.69 7.28 -3.21
CA VAL A 46 6.34 6.82 -2.90
C VAL A 46 6.15 6.73 -1.39
N VAL A 47 5.12 7.43 -0.91
CA VAL A 47 4.70 7.46 0.49
C VAL A 47 3.27 6.92 0.63
N TRP A 48 2.93 6.46 1.83
CA TRP A 48 1.59 6.01 2.19
C TRP A 48 0.91 7.04 3.08
N SER A 49 -0.23 7.58 2.64
CA SER A 49 -1.07 8.51 3.41
C SER A 49 -2.02 7.74 4.32
N ARG A 50 -1.95 8.00 5.63
CA ARG A 50 -2.85 7.40 6.64
C ARG A 50 -4.28 7.87 6.47
N SER A 51 -4.48 9.18 6.37
CA SER A 51 -5.80 9.81 6.23
C SER A 51 -6.51 9.36 4.96
N GLY A 52 -5.76 9.25 3.86
CA GLY A 52 -6.29 8.88 2.55
C GLY A 52 -6.24 7.39 2.22
N ARG A 53 -5.64 6.54 3.05
CA ARG A 53 -5.44 5.08 2.82
C ARG A 53 -4.91 4.75 1.41
N HIS A 54 -3.96 5.52 0.91
CA HIS A 54 -3.44 5.37 -0.44
C HIS A 54 -1.93 5.63 -0.52
N TRP A 55 -1.29 5.08 -1.55
CA TRP A 55 0.07 5.46 -1.93
C TRP A 55 0.04 6.66 -2.89
N ARG A 56 0.92 7.62 -2.66
CA ARG A 56 1.12 8.80 -3.52
C ARG A 56 2.61 9.09 -3.68
N PHE A 57 2.94 9.93 -4.64
CA PHE A 57 4.30 10.44 -4.74
C PHE A 57 4.64 11.31 -3.52
N ARG A 58 5.91 11.29 -3.13
CA ARG A 58 6.47 12.10 -2.06
C ARG A 58 6.46 13.56 -2.47
N GLU A 59 6.04 14.40 -1.55
CA GLU A 59 6.04 15.85 -1.65
C GLU A 59 7.22 16.45 -0.87
N LYS A 60 7.62 17.66 -1.22
CA LYS A 60 8.79 18.33 -0.61
C LYS A 60 8.68 18.56 0.89
N TYR A 61 7.45 18.61 1.41
CA TYR A 61 7.14 18.84 2.83
C TYR A 61 6.87 17.55 3.60
N ASP A 62 6.93 16.39 2.95
CA ASP A 62 6.73 15.11 3.63
C ASP A 62 7.86 14.86 4.64
N LYS A 63 7.49 14.25 5.77
CA LYS A 63 8.46 13.90 6.81
C LYS A 63 9.34 12.74 6.35
N LEU A 64 10.45 12.53 7.05
CA LEU A 64 11.26 11.32 6.88
C LEU A 64 10.41 10.06 7.08
N GLY A 65 10.72 9.02 6.30
CA GLY A 65 9.97 7.77 6.30
C GLY A 65 8.76 7.79 5.35
N ARG A 66 8.17 6.61 5.14
CA ARG A 66 7.14 6.42 4.09
C ARG A 66 5.73 6.73 4.55
N MET A 67 5.44 6.67 5.84
CA MET A 67 4.10 6.92 6.36
C MET A 67 3.91 8.43 6.56
N GLN A 68 2.85 8.98 5.96
CA GLN A 68 2.49 10.39 6.00
C GLN A 68 1.03 10.56 6.45
N ASP A 69 0.68 11.78 6.87
CA ASP A 69 -0.61 12.13 7.48
C ASP A 69 -1.40 13.16 6.70
#